data_AF-A0A0W7YQJ1-F1
#
_entry.id   AF-A0A0W7YQJ1-F1
#
_cell.length_a   1.000
_cell.length_b   1.000
_cell.length_c   1.000
_cell.angle_alpha   90.00
_cell.angle_beta   90.00
_cell.angle_gamma   90.00
#
_symmetry.space_group_name_H-M   'P 1'
#
loop_
_entity.id
_entity.type
_entity.pdbx_description
1 polymer ?
#
loop_
_entity_poly.entity_id
_entity_poly.type
_entity_poly.pdbx_seq_one_letter_code
_entity_poly.pdbx_strand_id
1 'polypeptide(L)' 'MLRVIKALLGIALIMVGPMMIAITVDDTVWLKNILLRIIGVLSILQGVHLLHRQFHPHAYKRKPRNSK' A
#
# COMPACT_ATOMS: atom_id res chain seq x y z
N MET A 1 -3.88 -11.65 16.46
CA MET A 1 -3.69 -10.19 16.52
C MET A 1 -2.90 -9.60 15.35
N LEU A 2 -1.67 -10.08 15.06
CA LEU A 2 -0.81 -9.50 14.00
C LEU A 2 -1.44 -9.45 12.59
N ARG A 3 -2.34 -10.40 12.29
CA ARG A 3 -3.08 -10.45 11.03
C ARG A 3 -4.03 -9.26 10.90
N VAL A 4 -4.88 -9.01 11.90
CA VAL A 4 -5.85 -7.91 11.94
C VAL A 4 -5.16 -6.53 11.88
N ILE A 5 -4.05 -6.35 12.58
CA ILE A 5 -3.26 -5.10 12.56
C ILE A 5 -2.75 -4.79 11.15
N LYS A 6 -2.23 -5.80 10.44
CA LYS A 6 -1.76 -5.64 9.06
C LYS A 6 -2.90 -5.36 8.06
N ALA A 7 -4.09 -5.91 8.30
CA ALA A 7 -5.27 -5.61 7.49
C ALA A 7 -5.73 -4.16 7.71
N LEU A 8 -5.83 -3.71 8.97
CA LEU A 8 -6.15 -2.33 9.31
C LEU A 8 -5.14 -1.34 8.71
N LEU A 9 -3.84 -1.66 8.76
CA LEU A 9 -2.80 -0.84 8.15
C LEU A 9 -2.97 -0.74 6.62
N GLY A 10 -3.30 -1.86 5.96
CA GLY A 10 -3.56 -1.87 4.52
C GLY A 10 -4.76 -1.03 4.12
N ILE A 11 -5.85 -1.08 4.90
CA ILE A 11 -7.05 -0.25 4.67
C ILE A 11 -6.72 1.24 4.88
N ALA A 12 -5.99 1.58 5.94
CA ALA A 12 -5.57 2.95 6.20
C ALA A 12 -4.71 3.52 5.06
N LEU A 13 -3.76 2.73 4.54
CA LEU A 13 -2.92 3.12 3.39
C LEU A 13 -3.73 3.35 2.11
N ILE A 14 -4.76 2.54 1.85
CA ILE A 14 -5.66 2.69 0.70
C ILE A 14 -6.53 3.95 0.83
N MET A 15 -6.93 4.32 2.06
CA MET A 15 -7.76 5.50 2.30
C MET A 15 -6.95 6.81 2.28
N VAL A 16 -5.72 6.80 2.81
CA VAL A 16 -4.86 7.98 2.87
C VAL A 16 -4.21 8.32 1.53
N GLY A 17 -3.90 7.33 0.69
CA GLY A 17 -3.27 7.55 -0.61
C GLY A 17 -4.03 8.49 -1.56
N PRO A 18 -5.34 8.26 -1.81
CA PRO A 18 -6.18 9.14 -2.62
C PRO A 18 -6.33 10.54 -2.02
N MET A 19 -6.39 10.64 -0.68
CA MET A 19 -6.49 11.91 0.01
C MET A 19 -5.22 12.76 -0.18
N MET A 20 -4.04 12.13 -0.11
CA MET A 20 -2.75 12.76 -0.43
C MET A 20 -2.66 13.20 -1.90
N ILE A 21 -3.26 12.44 -2.82
CA ILE A 21 -3.34 12.81 -4.24
C ILE A 21 -4.31 13.99 -4.45
N ALA A 22 -5.41 14.05 -3.70
CA ALA A 22 -6.44 15.09 -3.87
C ALA A 22 -6.03 16.47 -3.33
N ILE A 23 -5.20 16.53 -2.28
CA ILE A 23 -4.76 17.80 -1.66
C ILE A 23 -3.73 18.55 -2.55
N THR A 24 -3.18 17.88 -3.57
CA THR A 24 -2.12 18.42 -4.45
C THR A 24 -2.64 19.37 -5.56
N VAL A 25 -3.43 20.39 -5.23
CA VAL A 25 -3.99 21.36 -6.23
C VAL A 25 -3.22 22.68 -6.27
N ASP A 26 -2.09 22.80 -5.56
CA ASP A 26 -1.31 24.04 -5.56
C ASP A 26 -0.20 24.03 -6.63
N ASP A 27 -0.43 24.76 -7.72
CA ASP A 27 0.49 24.86 -8.87
C ASP A 27 1.84 25.49 -8.52
N THR A 28 1.91 26.26 -7.43
CA THR A 28 3.15 26.91 -6.96
C THR A 28 4.21 25.91 -6.47
N VAL A 29 3.82 24.66 -6.20
CA VAL A 29 4.71 23.62 -5.68
C VAL A 29 4.62 22.32 -6.49
N TRP A 30 4.61 22.46 -7.81
CA TRP A 30 4.51 21.37 -8.80
C TRP A 30 5.38 20.15 -8.49
N LEU A 31 6.64 20.35 -8.07
CA LEU A 31 7.56 19.26 -7.72
C LEU A 31 7.09 18.47 -6.47
N LYS A 32 6.60 19.17 -5.44
CA LYS A 32 6.02 18.55 -4.23
C LYS A 32 4.74 17.80 -4.57
N ASN A 33 3.92 18.36 -5.45
CA ASN A 33 2.69 17.74 -5.95
C ASN A 33 2.95 16.39 -6.61
N ILE A 34 3.94 16.34 -7.52
CA ILE A 34 4.34 15.09 -8.17
C ILE A 34 4.86 14.08 -7.16
N LEU A 35 5.70 14.52 -6.23
CA LEU A 35 6.25 13.66 -5.19
C LEU A 35 5.14 13.08 -4.30
N LEU A 36 4.18 13.91 -3.88
CA LEU A 36 3.02 13.49 -3.08
C LEU A 36 2.12 12.51 -3.83
N ARG A 37 1.91 12.70 -5.14
CA ARG A 37 1.21 11.75 -6.00
C ARG A 37 1.91 10.40 -6.07
N ILE A 38 3.23 10.39 -6.27
CA ILE A 38 4.02 9.16 -6.29
C ILE A 38 3.91 8.43 -4.95
N ILE A 39 4.04 9.16 -3.83
CA ILE A 39 3.91 8.60 -2.48
C ILE A 39 2.49 8.05 -2.24
N GLY A 40 1.46 8.76 -2.69
CA GLY A 40 0.06 8.32 -2.60
C GLY A 40 -0.19 7.03 -3.37
N VAL A 41 0.31 6.93 -4.61
CA VAL A 41 0.20 5.72 -5.43
C VAL A 41 0.96 4.55 -4.81
N LEU A 42 2.18 4.78 -4.31
CA LEU A 42 2.96 3.75 -3.63
C LEU A 42 2.28 3.25 -2.35
N SER A 43 1.63 4.14 -1.59
CA SER A 43 0.87 3.77 -0.40
C SER A 43 -0.31 2.85 -0.74
N ILE A 44 -1.07 3.18 -1.80
CA ILE A 44 -2.18 2.33 -2.28
C ILE A 44 -1.64 0.96 -2.70
N LEU A 45 -0.56 0.92 -3.48
CA LEU A 45 0.10 -0.32 -3.92
C LEU A 45 0.54 -1.19 -2.74
N GLN A 46 1.17 -0.60 -1.72
CA GLN A 46 1.56 -1.31 -0.50
C GLN A 46 0.35 -1.80 0.29
N GLY A 47 -0.69 -0.98 0.43
CA GLY A 47 -1.92 -1.35 1.12
C GLY A 47 -2.62 -2.54 0.46
N VAL A 48 -2.77 -2.50 -0.88
CA VAL A 48 -3.32 -3.59 -1.68
C VAL A 48 -2.44 -4.84 -1.57
N HIS A 49 -1.12 -4.70 -1.60
CA HIS A 49 -0.20 -5.83 -1.46
C HIS A 49 -0.31 -6.51 -0.09
N LEU A 50 -0.42 -5.72 0.98
CA LEU A 50 -0.62 -6.21 2.34
C LEU A 50 -1.99 -6.91 2.47
N LEU A 51 -3.04 -6.34 1.90
CA LEU A 51 -4.38 -6.96 1.85
C LEU A 51 -4.37 -8.27 1.05
N HIS A 52 -3.79 -8.26 -0.15
CA HIS A 52 -3.71 -9.42 -1.02
C HIS A 52 -2.95 -10.56 -0.33
N ARG A 53 -1.83 -10.26 0.36
CA ARG A 53 -1.09 -11.24 1.15
C ARG A 53 -1.86 -11.76 2.37
N GLN A 54 -2.82 -11.00 2.89
CA GLN A 54 -3.70 -11.42 3.98
C GLN A 54 -4.79 -12.39 3.50
N PHE A 55 -5.43 -12.07 2.37
CA PHE A 55 -6.53 -12.88 1.81
C PHE A 55 -6.03 -14.10 1.03
N HIS A 56 -4.85 -14.02 0.41
CA HIS A 56 -4.19 -15.12 -0.32
C HIS A 56 -2.82 -15.49 0.28
N PRO A 57 -2.76 -15.96 1.55
CA PRO A 57 -1.50 -16.29 2.19
C PRO A 57 -0.78 -17.47 1.53
N HIS A 58 -1.51 -18.35 0.84
CA HIS A 58 -0.96 -19.51 0.11
C HIS A 58 -0.17 -19.11 -1.14
N ALA A 59 -0.52 -18.01 -1.81
CA ALA A 59 0.22 -17.49 -2.96
C ALA A 59 1.58 -16.89 -2.53
N TYR A 60 1.69 -16.44 -1.28
CA TYR A 60 2.90 -15.87 -0.68
C TYR A 60 3.69 -16.84 0.20
N LYS A 61 3.18 -18.07 0.42
CA LYS A 61 4.02 -19.15 0.92
C LYS A 61 5.00 -19.49 -0.20
N ARG A 62 6.23 -18.96 -0.12
CA ARG A 62 7.37 -19.64 -0.73
C ARG A 62 7.26 -21.09 -0.25
N LYS A 63 7.04 -22.03 -1.19
CA LYS A 63 7.20 -23.46 -0.88
C LYS A 63 8.51 -23.56 -0.09
N PRO A 64 8.54 -24.24 1.07
CA PRO A 64 9.82 -24.58 1.66
C PRO A 64 10.61 -25.28 0.57
N ARG A 65 11.70 -24.64 0.14
CA ARG A 65 12.68 -25.25 -0.75
C ARG A 65 13.33 -26.33 0.10
N ASN A 66 12.73 -27.51 0.14
CA ASN A 66 13.43 -28.69 0.62
C ASN A 66 13.00 -29.94 -0.14
N SER A 67 14.00 -30.78 -0.37
CA SER A 67 13.96 -32.16 -0.83
C SER A 67 13.86 -32.41 -2.34
N LYS A 68 15.01 -32.40 -3.01
CA LYS A 68 15.77 -33.62 -3.34
C LYS A 68 17.23 -33.28 -3.59
#